data_AF-A0A6G3QMG7-F1
#
_entry.id   AF-A0A6G3QMG7-F1
#
_cell.length_a   1.000
_cell.length_b   1.000
_cell.length_c   1.000
_cell.angle_alpha   90.00
_cell.angle_beta   90.00
_cell.angle_gamma   90.00
#
_symmetry.space_group_name_H-M   'P 1'
#
loop_
_entity.id
_entity.type
_entity.pdbx_description
1 polymer ?
#
loop_
_entity_poly.entity_id
_entity_poly.type
_entity_poly.pdbx_seq_one_letter_code
_entity_poly.pdbx_strand_id
1 'polypeptide(L)' 'MAETSTEGAGTGSIEALTLVPKAEARQSMKDFKSDQEVRWCPGCGDYAVLAAVQGFMPELGLAKENIVFVSGIGCS' A
#
# COMPACT_ATOMS: atom_id res chain seq x y z
N MET A 1 27.57 16.93 -0.23
CA MET A 1 26.88 16.02 -1.17
C MET A 1 27.13 14.61 -0.65
N ALA A 2 26.39 14.23 0.38
CA ALA A 2 26.68 13.06 1.20
C ALA A 2 25.45 12.14 1.21
N GLU A 3 25.72 10.88 0.87
CA GLU A 3 25.11 9.69 1.48
C GLU A 3 23.70 9.31 1.00
N THR A 4 23.66 8.80 -0.24
CA THR A 4 22.78 7.67 -0.58
C THR A 4 23.33 6.41 0.09
N SER A 5 22.84 6.08 1.29
CA SER A 5 22.85 4.72 1.84
C SER A 5 22.06 4.71 3.15
N THR A 6 20.80 4.31 3.08
CA THR A 6 20.18 3.54 4.16
C THR A 6 19.43 2.41 3.51
N GLU A 7 20.02 1.22 3.61
CA GLU A 7 19.49 -0.07 3.20
C GLU A 7 18.00 -0.21 3.50
N GLY A 8 17.26 -0.58 2.44
CA GLY A 8 15.90 -1.06 2.52
C GLY A 8 15.86 -2.36 3.32
N ALA A 9 15.31 -2.27 4.53
CA ALA A 9 15.04 -3.42 5.36
C ALA A 9 13.78 -4.14 4.85
N GLY A 10 13.99 -5.26 4.16
CA GLY A 10 13.23 -6.47 4.42
C GLY A 10 11.90 -6.68 3.69
N THR A 11 11.91 -6.74 2.36
CA THR A 11 10.94 -7.55 1.62
C THR A 11 11.69 -8.26 0.51
N GLY A 12 11.60 -9.60 0.49
CA GLY A 12 12.16 -10.41 -0.58
C GLY A 12 11.75 -9.81 -1.91
N SER A 13 12.73 -9.47 -2.74
CA SER A 13 12.48 -8.88 -4.05
C SER A 13 11.49 -9.75 -4.81
N ILE A 14 10.25 -9.31 -4.90
CA ILE A 14 9.28 -9.95 -5.77
C ILE A 14 9.79 -9.65 -7.18
N GLU A 15 10.33 -10.65 -7.87
CA GLU A 15 10.91 -10.48 -9.21
C GLU A 15 9.93 -9.80 -10.19
N ALA A 16 8.63 -10.00 -9.97
CA ALA A 16 7.58 -9.36 -10.77
C ALA A 16 7.55 -7.81 -10.65
N LEU A 17 8.16 -7.21 -9.63
CA LEU A 17 8.10 -5.78 -9.34
C LEU A 17 9.39 -5.02 -9.69
N THR A 18 10.39 -5.67 -10.29
CA THR A 18 11.70 -5.06 -10.57
C THR A 18 11.64 -3.83 -11.48
N LEU A 19 10.66 -3.76 -12.38
CA LEU A 19 10.49 -2.65 -13.33
C LEU A 19 9.58 -1.52 -12.81
N VAL A 20 8.99 -1.67 -11.62
CA VAL A 20 8.05 -0.69 -11.08
C VAL A 20 8.83 0.38 -10.29
N PRO A 21 8.62 1.69 -10.57
CA PRO A 21 9.29 2.75 -9.81
C PRO A 21 8.92 2.72 -8.32
N LYS A 22 9.96 2.79 -7.48
CA LYS A 22 9.85 2.78 -6.02
C LYS A 22 9.51 4.15 -5.47
N ALA A 23 9.01 4.17 -4.23
CA ALA A 23 8.73 5.40 -3.51
C ALA A 23 10.04 6.14 -3.17
N GLU A 24 10.04 7.45 -3.36
CA GLU A 24 11.17 8.34 -3.07
C GLU A 24 11.28 8.66 -1.56
N ALA A 25 10.18 8.53 -0.82
CA ALA A 25 10.07 8.83 0.60
C ALA A 25 9.41 7.69 1.37
N ARG A 26 9.62 7.68 2.69
CA ARG A 26 9.01 6.69 3.59
C ARG A 26 7.50 6.89 3.61
N GLN A 27 6.76 5.88 3.20
CA GLN A 27 5.30 5.88 3.24
C GLN A 27 4.80 5.27 4.56
N SER A 28 3.58 5.61 4.93
CA SER A 28 2.88 5.12 6.11
C SER A 28 1.48 4.64 5.75
N MET A 29 0.85 3.86 6.63
CA MET A 29 -0.53 3.40 6.45
C MET A 29 -1.51 4.55 6.17
N LYS A 30 -1.25 5.74 6.72
CA LYS A 30 -2.11 6.92 6.55
C LYS A 30 -2.12 7.41 5.11
N ASP A 31 -1.02 7.22 4.36
CA ASP A 31 -0.89 7.67 2.98
C ASP A 31 -1.73 6.82 2.01
N PHE A 32 -2.14 5.62 2.45
CA PHE A 32 -2.98 4.68 1.69
C PHE A 32 -4.45 4.66 2.13
N LYS A 33 -4.83 5.53 3.08
CA LYS A 33 -6.21 5.63 3.54
C LYS A 33 -6.96 6.69 2.73
N SER A 34 -8.11 6.30 2.18
CA SER A 34 -9.02 7.22 1.51
C SER A 34 -9.72 8.14 2.52
N ASP A 35 -10.06 9.34 2.06
CA ASP A 35 -10.89 10.33 2.76
C ASP A 35 -12.38 9.97 2.75
N GLN A 36 -12.79 9.01 1.92
CA GLN A 36 -14.16 8.54 1.84
C GLN A 36 -14.54 7.70 3.06
N GLU A 37 -15.71 7.98 3.64
CA GLU A 37 -16.25 7.17 4.71
C GLU A 37 -16.65 5.77 4.20
N VAL A 38 -16.30 4.75 4.96
CA VAL A 38 -16.63 3.37 4.62
C VAL A 38 -18.04 3.07 5.08
N ARG A 39 -18.97 2.92 4.12
CA ARG A 39 -20.41 2.72 4.35
C ARG A 39 -20.82 1.26 4.48
N TRP A 40 -19.91 0.39 4.89
CA TRP A 40 -20.19 -1.02 5.14
C TRP A 40 -21.01 -1.21 6.42
N CYS A 41 -21.70 -2.34 6.52
CA CYS A 41 -22.45 -2.70 7.72
C CYS A 41 -21.49 -2.85 8.93
N PRO A 42 -21.91 -2.47 10.15
CA PRO A 42 -21.08 -2.67 11.34
C PRO A 42 -20.77 -4.17 11.51
N GLY A 43 -19.47 -4.48 11.66
CA GLY A 43 -19.00 -5.87 11.74
C GLY A 43 -18.72 -6.54 10.39
N CYS A 44 -18.78 -5.80 9.26
CA CYS A 44 -18.37 -6.34 7.96
C CYS A 44 -16.90 -6.81 7.99
N GLY A 45 -16.63 -8.00 7.44
CA GLY A 45 -15.27 -8.55 7.37
C GLY A 45 -14.32 -7.71 6.50
N ASP A 46 -14.86 -6.95 5.55
CA ASP A 46 -14.08 -6.12 4.63
C ASP A 46 -13.30 -5.01 5.36
N TYR A 47 -13.73 -4.60 6.56
CA TYR A 47 -12.94 -3.68 7.40
C TYR A 47 -11.58 -4.26 7.77
N ALA A 48 -11.50 -5.57 8.05
CA ALA A 48 -10.25 -6.24 8.36
C ALA A 48 -9.36 -6.36 7.11
N VAL A 49 -9.97 -6.66 5.95
CA VAL A 49 -9.26 -6.72 4.66
C VAL A 49 -8.67 -5.36 4.32
N LEU A 50 -9.47 -4.29 4.42
CA LEU A 50 -9.03 -2.92 4.16
C LEU A 50 -7.86 -2.51 5.08
N ALA A 51 -7.94 -2.83 6.38
CA ALA A 51 -6.88 -2.53 7.33
C ALA A 51 -5.58 -3.29 7.03
N ALA A 52 -5.67 -4.58 6.68
CA ALA A 52 -4.51 -5.39 6.32
C ALA A 52 -3.84 -4.87 5.04
N VAL A 53 -4.64 -4.55 4.01
CA VAL A 53 -4.22 -3.94 2.76
C VAL A 53 -3.47 -2.63 3.07
N GLN A 54 -4.12 -1.66 3.72
CA GLN A 54 -3.49 -0.36 4.06
C GLN A 54 -2.20 -0.50 4.88
N GLY A 55 -2.11 -1.49 5.76
CA GLY A 55 -0.91 -1.76 6.56
C GLY A 55 0.25 -2.34 5.76
N PHE A 56 -0.04 -3.19 4.76
CA PHE A 56 0.98 -3.87 3.94
C PHE A 56 1.58 -2.96 2.86
N MET A 57 0.80 -2.02 2.31
CA MET A 57 1.26 -1.19 1.19
C MET A 57 2.57 -0.42 1.39
N PRO A 58 2.81 0.20 2.56
CA PRO A 58 4.09 0.83 2.86
C PRO A 58 5.29 -0.12 2.82
N GLU A 59 5.08 -1.42 3.08
CA GLU A 59 6.13 -2.45 3.10
C GLU A 59 6.60 -2.86 1.69
N LEU A 60 5.77 -2.64 0.66
CA LEU A 60 6.18 -2.87 -0.74
C LEU A 60 7.16 -1.81 -1.26
N GLY A 61 7.16 -0.61 -0.69
CA GLY A 61 8.04 0.49 -1.11
C GLY A 61 7.82 0.97 -2.54
N LEU A 62 6.61 0.78 -3.10
CA LEU A 62 6.23 1.27 -4.43
C LEU A 62 5.67 2.69 -4.34
N ALA A 63 5.89 3.51 -5.37
CA ALA A 63 5.25 4.82 -5.43
C ALA A 63 3.72 4.65 -5.52
N LYS A 64 2.96 5.48 -4.80
CA LYS A 64 1.50 5.31 -4.66
C LYS A 64 0.76 5.41 -5.99
N GLU A 65 1.28 6.24 -6.89
CA GLU A 65 0.80 6.48 -8.24
C GLU A 65 0.96 5.26 -9.17
N ASN A 66 1.80 4.30 -8.80
CA ASN A 66 2.01 3.05 -9.54
C ASN A 66 1.13 1.91 -9.03
N ILE A 67 0.23 2.16 -8.08
CA ILE A 67 -0.69 1.16 -7.52
C ILE A 67 -2.11 1.48 -8.00
N VAL A 68 -2.79 0.47 -8.55
CA VAL A 68 -4.19 0.56 -8.98
C VAL A 68 -5.01 -0.51 -8.26
N PHE A 69 -6.14 -0.09 -7.70
CA PHE A 69 -7.13 -0.99 -7.12
C PHE A 69 -8.25 -1.20 -8.15
N VAL A 70 -8.45 -2.45 -8.56
CA VAL A 70 -9.51 -2.85 -9.49
C VAL A 70 -10.48 -3.73 -8.73
N SER A 71 -11.73 -3.28 -8.63
CA SER A 71 -12.81 -4.01 -7.97
C SER A 71 -13.93 -4.34 -8.95
N GLY A 72 -14.76 -5.33 -8.59
CA GLY A 72 -16.02 -5.59 -9.25
C GLY A 72 -17.15 -4.67 -8.76
N ILE A 73 -18.39 -5.07 -9.01
CA ILE A 73 -19.58 -4.43 -8.41
C ILE A 73 -19.98 -5.22 -7.17
N GLY A 74 -19.92 -4.61 -5.99
CA GLY A 74 -20.29 -5.26 -4.74
C GLY A 74 -20.07 -4.36 -3.53
N CYS A 75 -20.37 -4.91 -2.35
CA CYS A 75 -19.99 -4.31 -1.07
C CYS A 75 -18.53 -4.59 -0.70
N SER A 76 -17.85 -5.49 -1.43
CA SER A 76 -16.39 -5.65 -1.37
C SER A 76 -15.66 -4.46 -2.00
#